data_AF-A0A023J8Y6-F1
#
_entry.id   AF-A0A023J8Y6-F1
#
_cell.length_a   1.000
_cell.length_b   1.000
_cell.length_c   1.000
_cell.angle_alpha   90.00
_cell.angle_beta   90.00
_cell.angle_gamma   90.00
#
_symmetry.space_group_name_H-M   'P 1'
#
loop_
_entity.id
_entity.type
_entity.pdbx_description
1 polymer ?
#
loop_
_entity_poly.entity_id
_entity_poly.type
_entity_poly.pdbx_seq_one_letter_code
_entity_poly.pdbx_strand_id
1 'polypeptide(L)'
;MIDTLRKVFSKISDLLGVEWAPLDIPMSRRLQTLGATAWICLALFGEALAIYLFIKLVYSDYWWLAILYGYWMLNDIEICNKGGRTFEFARNWSWWRYFCDYFPITLVKTADLDPSKNYLFACYPHGIFSSGAYGSFATNGANFPKLFPGMSAHLIVLGGHFLVPFFRDLILALGLCSSSQESILYLLDPKRYQGNCVAIMVGGAAEALDSHPGKYKIILSRRKGFIRVAMKSGASLVPVFSFGETDVFRPIDNPENGILRRIQEKVRVWTGISPMFPLGRGVFQYSFGVVPIRTPVTTVVGEPMEVKKNLEPTSEEIDAVHAEFSKRLTELFEREKSKYLKNHEGIHLVIT
;
A
#
# COMPACT_ATOMS: atom_id res chain seq x y z
N MET A 1 3.84 47.90 10.00
CA MET A 1 4.75 46.74 10.06
C MET A 1 4.04 45.44 9.65
N ILE A 2 2.93 45.07 10.30
CA ILE A 2 2.17 43.84 9.98
C ILE A 2 1.61 43.85 8.54
N ASP A 3 1.04 44.96 8.08
CA ASP A 3 0.51 45.05 6.71
C ASP A 3 1.60 45.02 5.63
N THR A 4 2.77 45.59 5.93
CA THR A 4 3.95 45.51 5.06
C THR A 4 4.42 44.06 4.94
N LEU A 5 4.51 43.34 6.06
CA LEU A 5 4.87 41.92 6.08
C LEU A 5 3.84 41.07 5.32
N ARG A 6 2.53 41.33 5.49
CA ARG A 6 1.47 40.64 4.74
C ARG A 6 1.58 40.87 3.23
N LYS A 7 1.85 42.10 2.79
CA LYS A 7 2.04 42.43 1.36
C LYS A 7 3.28 41.76 0.78
N VAL A 8 4.40 41.74 1.52
CA VAL A 8 5.63 41.04 1.09
C VAL A 8 5.38 39.54 0.99
N PHE A 9 4.73 38.95 2.00
CA PHE A 9 4.36 37.53 2.01
C PHE A 9 3.45 37.17 0.84
N SER A 10 2.40 37.97 0.58
CA SER A 10 1.50 37.77 -0.57
C SER A 10 2.27 37.81 -1.89
N LYS A 11 3.12 38.82 -2.10
CA LYS A 11 3.93 38.92 -3.33
C LYS A 11 4.85 37.71 -3.55
N ILE A 12 5.50 37.23 -2.49
CA ILE A 12 6.36 36.03 -2.56
C ILE A 12 5.52 34.79 -2.86
N SER A 13 4.36 34.66 -2.22
CA SER A 13 3.41 33.57 -2.45
C SER A 13 2.94 33.53 -3.90
N ASP A 14 2.55 34.67 -4.46
CA ASP A 14 2.07 34.80 -5.84
C ASP A 14 3.20 34.48 -6.84
N LEU A 15 4.42 34.97 -6.57
CA LEU A 15 5.61 34.66 -7.38
C LEU A 15 5.94 33.17 -7.41
N LEU A 16 5.73 32.48 -6.29
CA LEU A 16 5.95 31.03 -6.16
C LEU A 16 4.73 30.19 -6.60
N GLY A 17 3.64 30.83 -7.04
CA GLY A 17 2.41 30.13 -7.43
C GLY A 17 1.76 29.34 -6.29
N VAL A 18 1.88 29.82 -5.05
CA VAL A 18 1.34 29.13 -3.88
C VAL A 18 -0.17 29.37 -3.77
N GLU A 19 -0.93 28.31 -3.91
CA GLU A 19 -2.38 28.29 -3.71
C GLU A 19 -2.67 27.91 -2.25
N TRP A 20 -2.94 28.91 -1.41
CA TRP A 20 -3.24 28.67 0.01
C TRP A 20 -4.60 28.00 0.19
N ALA A 21 -4.67 27.11 1.19
CA ALA A 21 -5.94 26.52 1.58
C ALA A 21 -6.86 27.62 2.15
N PRO A 22 -8.15 27.67 1.76
CA PRO A 22 -9.10 28.59 2.35
C PRO A 22 -9.15 28.50 3.89
N LEU A 23 -9.38 29.63 4.55
CA LEU A 23 -9.54 29.64 6.01
C LEU A 23 -10.88 29.03 6.45
N ASP A 24 -11.90 29.11 5.61
CA ASP A 24 -13.23 28.55 5.88
C ASP A 24 -13.36 27.11 5.35
N ILE A 25 -12.53 26.21 5.89
CA ILE A 25 -12.59 24.77 5.60
C ILE A 25 -13.26 24.06 6.78
N PRO A 26 -14.30 23.22 6.53
CA PRO A 26 -14.96 22.43 7.57
C PRO A 26 -13.99 21.58 8.37
N MET A 27 -14.28 21.37 9.67
CA MET A 27 -13.39 20.59 10.55
C MET A 27 -13.17 19.16 10.02
N SER A 28 -14.18 18.54 9.41
CA SER A 28 -14.05 17.21 8.77
C SER A 28 -12.94 17.17 7.71
N ARG A 29 -12.87 18.18 6.84
CA ARG A 29 -11.83 18.31 5.79
C ARG A 29 -10.44 18.52 6.40
N ARG A 30 -10.35 19.20 7.55
CA ARG A 30 -9.10 19.38 8.31
C ARG A 30 -8.64 18.06 8.92
N LEU A 31 -9.55 17.32 9.55
CA LEU A 31 -9.25 16.00 10.13
C LEU A 31 -8.84 14.98 9.06
N GLN A 32 -9.48 15.00 7.89
CA GLN A 32 -9.05 14.19 6.74
C GLN A 32 -7.63 14.55 6.29
N THR A 33 -7.32 15.85 6.19
CA THR A 33 -5.97 16.31 5.84
C THR A 33 -4.95 15.88 6.88
N LEU A 34 -5.27 16.01 8.17
CA LEU A 34 -4.46 15.53 9.26
C LEU A 34 -4.24 14.00 9.14
N GLY A 35 -5.32 13.25 8.85
CA GLY A 35 -5.36 11.82 8.51
C GLY A 35 -4.32 11.40 7.48
N ALA A 36 -4.40 12.01 6.30
CA ALA A 36 -3.45 11.76 5.22
C ALA A 36 -2.03 12.23 5.57
N THR A 37 -1.89 13.33 6.32
CA THR A 37 -0.59 13.86 6.73
C THR A 37 0.14 12.91 7.67
N ALA A 38 -0.49 12.42 8.75
CA ALA A 38 0.23 11.49 9.63
C ALA A 38 0.40 10.11 8.99
N TRP A 39 -0.46 9.67 8.08
CA TRP A 39 -0.19 8.46 7.29
C TRP A 39 1.08 8.60 6.44
N ILE A 40 1.23 9.70 5.68
CA ILE A 40 2.44 9.87 4.86
C ILE A 40 3.68 10.14 5.71
N CYS A 41 3.55 10.84 6.83
CA CYS A 41 4.64 11.00 7.79
C CYS A 41 5.05 9.66 8.44
N LEU A 42 4.09 8.79 8.73
CA LEU A 42 4.37 7.44 9.23
C LEU A 42 5.13 6.63 8.17
N ALA A 43 4.72 6.68 6.91
CA ALA A 43 5.38 5.97 5.83
C ALA A 43 6.81 6.48 5.54
N LEU A 44 7.03 7.80 5.59
CA LEU A 44 8.33 8.42 5.28
C LEU A 44 9.31 8.46 6.46
N PHE A 45 8.80 8.73 7.66
CA PHE A 45 9.61 9.07 8.83
C PHE A 45 9.34 8.18 10.04
N GLY A 46 8.33 7.30 9.99
CA GLY A 46 7.92 6.47 11.11
C GLY A 46 9.04 5.57 11.61
N GLU A 47 9.77 4.91 10.72
CA GLU A 47 10.89 4.05 11.09
C GLU A 47 12.04 4.84 11.73
N ALA A 48 12.44 5.97 11.13
CA ALA A 48 13.49 6.82 11.65
C ALA A 48 13.14 7.37 13.05
N LEU A 49 11.89 7.80 13.24
CA LEU A 49 11.38 8.23 14.52
C LEU A 49 11.40 7.08 15.53
N ALA A 50 10.98 5.88 15.14
CA ALA A 50 10.93 4.72 16.02
C ALA A 50 12.35 4.27 16.46
N ILE A 51 13.32 4.27 15.54
CA ILE A 51 14.74 4.04 15.84
C ILE A 51 15.26 5.10 16.81
N TYR A 52 14.98 6.38 16.54
CA TYR A 52 15.38 7.47 17.43
C TYR A 52 14.81 7.30 18.85
N LEU A 53 13.52 6.98 18.97
CA LEU A 53 12.87 6.74 20.26
C LEU A 53 13.49 5.53 20.99
N PHE A 54 13.83 4.46 20.26
CA PHE A 54 14.48 3.29 20.85
C PHE A 54 15.89 3.63 21.37
N ILE A 55 16.68 4.38 20.60
CA ILE A 55 17.99 4.87 21.04
C ILE A 55 17.81 5.76 22.29
N LYS A 56 16.84 6.67 22.28
CA LYS A 56 16.54 7.52 23.45
C LYS A 56 16.17 6.69 24.69
N LEU A 57 15.44 5.58 24.53
CA LEU A 57 15.13 4.67 25.62
C LEU A 57 16.39 4.00 26.18
N VAL A 58 17.28 3.51 25.30
CA VAL A 58 18.57 2.89 25.67
C VAL A 58 19.45 3.85 26.48
N TYR A 59 19.48 5.13 26.15
CA TYR A 59 20.28 6.15 26.85
C TYR A 59 19.54 6.88 27.99
N SER A 60 18.39 6.36 28.43
CA SER A 60 17.62 6.92 29.54
C SER A 60 17.80 6.11 30.84
N ASP A 61 17.27 6.63 31.95
CA ASP A 61 17.17 5.88 33.21
C ASP A 61 16.30 4.61 33.09
N TYR A 62 15.55 4.48 31.98
CA TYR A 62 14.72 3.33 31.64
C TYR A 62 15.38 2.36 30.65
N TRP A 63 16.70 2.37 30.49
CA TRP A 63 17.43 1.49 29.55
C TRP A 63 17.10 0.00 29.70
N TRP A 64 16.77 -0.45 30.90
CA TRP A 64 16.37 -1.84 31.16
C TRP A 64 15.09 -2.25 30.40
N LEU A 65 14.17 -1.31 30.14
CA LEU A 65 13.01 -1.55 29.28
C LEU A 65 13.42 -1.81 27.83
N ALA A 66 14.47 -1.15 27.33
CA ALA A 66 14.98 -1.40 25.99
C ALA A 66 15.56 -2.82 25.87
N ILE A 67 16.23 -3.32 26.92
CA ILE A 67 16.72 -4.71 26.95
C ILE A 67 15.57 -5.70 26.99
N LEU A 68 14.57 -5.49 27.86
CA LEU A 68 13.40 -6.35 27.93
C LEU A 68 12.65 -6.40 26.59
N TYR A 69 12.43 -5.23 25.98
CA TYR A 69 11.80 -5.11 24.67
C TYR A 69 12.64 -5.79 23.57
N GLY A 70 13.95 -5.54 23.55
CA GLY A 70 14.87 -6.15 22.58
C GLY A 70 14.91 -7.67 22.70
N TYR A 71 14.97 -8.21 23.92
CA TYR A 71 14.90 -9.65 24.16
C TYR A 71 13.57 -10.23 23.67
N TRP A 72 12.43 -9.59 24.00
CA TRP A 72 11.14 -10.01 23.48
C TRP A 72 11.10 -9.98 21.95
N MET A 73 11.59 -8.91 21.33
CA MET A 73 11.65 -8.75 19.88
C MET A 73 12.46 -9.85 19.20
N LEU A 74 13.61 -10.24 19.77
CA LEU A 74 14.45 -11.32 19.24
C LEU A 74 13.74 -12.67 19.28
N ASN A 75 12.98 -12.96 20.34
CA ASN A 75 12.19 -14.19 20.45
C ASN A 75 10.94 -14.20 19.55
N ASP A 76 10.51 -13.02 19.07
CA ASP A 76 9.30 -12.79 18.28
C ASP A 76 9.62 -12.36 16.83
N ILE A 77 10.86 -12.47 16.38
CA ILE A 77 11.30 -11.91 15.09
C ILE A 77 10.55 -12.53 13.89
N GLU A 78 10.26 -13.83 13.98
CA GLU A 78 9.59 -14.61 12.94
C GLU A 78 8.07 -14.44 12.90
N ILE A 79 7.48 -13.65 13.81
CA ILE A 79 6.01 -13.51 13.89
C ILE A 79 5.42 -12.93 12.60
N CYS A 80 6.19 -12.09 11.89
CA CYS A 80 5.78 -11.51 10.61
C CYS A 80 5.66 -12.55 9.49
N ASN A 81 6.26 -13.74 9.66
CA ASN A 81 6.12 -14.89 8.77
C ASN A 81 5.06 -15.89 9.29
N LYS A 82 4.46 -15.65 10.46
CA LYS A 82 3.55 -16.58 11.14
C LYS A 82 2.18 -15.94 11.45
N GLY A 83 1.72 -15.07 10.56
CA GLY A 83 0.39 -14.43 10.62
C GLY A 83 0.31 -13.12 11.39
N GLY A 84 1.44 -12.65 11.93
CA GLY A 84 1.53 -11.37 12.63
C GLY A 84 0.81 -11.34 13.99
N ARG A 85 0.48 -10.13 14.46
CA ARG A 85 -0.21 -9.89 15.74
C ARG A 85 -1.36 -8.90 15.55
N THR A 86 -2.31 -9.27 14.69
CA THR A 86 -3.45 -8.41 14.36
C THR A 86 -4.20 -8.00 15.61
N PHE A 87 -4.45 -6.70 15.75
CA PHE A 87 -5.22 -6.12 16.84
C PHE A 87 -6.36 -5.29 16.26
N GLU A 88 -7.57 -5.85 16.27
CA GLU A 88 -8.74 -5.22 15.63
C GLU A 88 -9.01 -3.80 16.11
N PHE A 89 -8.72 -3.50 17.38
CA PHE A 89 -8.84 -2.12 17.88
C PHE A 89 -7.96 -1.15 17.09
N ALA A 90 -6.71 -1.54 16.76
CA ALA A 90 -5.81 -0.73 15.95
C ALA A 90 -6.34 -0.53 14.53
N ARG A 91 -6.88 -1.58 13.90
CA ARG A 91 -7.50 -1.50 12.56
C ARG A 91 -8.77 -0.64 12.53
N ASN A 92 -9.45 -0.48 13.67
CA ASN A 92 -10.68 0.30 13.82
C ASN A 92 -10.48 1.73 14.35
N TRP A 93 -9.24 2.20 14.53
CA TRP A 93 -8.98 3.59 14.93
C TRP A 93 -9.70 4.57 14.01
N SER A 94 -10.33 5.60 14.60
CA SER A 94 -11.05 6.65 13.87
C SER A 94 -10.18 7.36 12.84
N TRP A 95 -8.87 7.38 13.07
CA TRP A 95 -7.87 7.89 12.15
C TRP A 95 -7.98 7.32 10.73
N TRP A 96 -8.21 6.01 10.60
CA TRP A 96 -8.28 5.34 9.30
C TRP A 96 -9.48 5.77 8.48
N ARG A 97 -10.58 6.16 9.14
CA ARG A 97 -11.74 6.75 8.47
C ARG A 97 -11.40 8.11 7.88
N TYR A 98 -10.71 8.98 8.63
CA TYR A 98 -10.25 10.27 8.10
C TYR A 98 -9.25 10.12 6.95
N PHE A 99 -8.34 9.15 7.03
CA PHE A 99 -7.45 8.80 5.94
C PHE A 99 -8.22 8.34 4.69
N CYS A 100 -9.16 7.40 4.83
CA CYS A 100 -9.95 6.91 3.71
C CYS A 100 -10.83 8.03 3.11
N ASP A 101 -11.46 8.86 3.94
CA ASP A 101 -12.27 9.99 3.52
C ASP A 101 -11.45 11.15 2.91
N TYR A 102 -10.13 11.17 3.11
CA TYR A 102 -9.26 12.10 2.41
C TYR A 102 -9.19 11.77 0.93
N PHE A 103 -8.95 10.51 0.59
CA PHE A 103 -8.85 9.99 -0.78
C PHE A 103 -10.16 9.42 -1.34
N PRO A 104 -11.32 9.72 -0.72
CA PRO A 104 -12.50 8.86 -0.83
C PRO A 104 -12.25 7.37 -1.18
N ILE A 105 -11.47 6.64 -0.36
CA ILE A 105 -11.14 5.22 -0.62
C ILE A 105 -12.40 4.38 -0.58
N THR A 106 -12.71 3.71 -1.69
CA THR A 106 -13.84 2.78 -1.80
C THR A 106 -13.33 1.39 -2.14
N LEU A 107 -13.78 0.40 -1.37
CA LEU A 107 -13.53 -1.01 -1.65
C LEU A 107 -14.79 -1.63 -2.26
N VAL A 108 -14.64 -2.28 -3.42
CA VAL A 108 -15.74 -2.91 -4.18
C VAL A 108 -15.36 -4.35 -4.50
N LYS A 109 -16.33 -5.27 -4.50
CA LYS A 109 -16.16 -6.64 -4.99
C LYS A 109 -17.04 -6.88 -6.21
N THR A 110 -16.54 -7.61 -7.20
CA THR A 110 -17.33 -8.00 -8.39
C THR A 110 -18.03 -9.34 -8.22
N ALA A 111 -17.62 -10.15 -7.24
CA ALA A 111 -18.24 -11.41 -6.87
C ALA A 111 -18.12 -11.65 -5.37
N ASP A 112 -19.00 -12.50 -4.84
CA ASP A 112 -18.90 -13.00 -3.48
C ASP A 112 -17.76 -14.03 -3.36
N LEU A 113 -17.06 -13.97 -2.22
CA LEU A 113 -16.01 -14.92 -1.87
C LEU A 113 -16.53 -15.84 -0.78
N ASP A 114 -16.15 -17.12 -0.86
CA ASP A 114 -16.49 -18.16 0.10
C ASP A 114 -15.58 -18.02 1.34
N PRO A 115 -16.12 -17.69 2.53
CA PRO A 115 -15.31 -17.49 3.72
C PRO A 115 -14.65 -18.79 4.24
N SER A 116 -14.99 -19.97 3.69
CA SER A 116 -14.30 -21.22 4.00
C SER A 116 -12.96 -21.39 3.26
N LYS A 117 -12.67 -20.52 2.28
CA LYS A 117 -11.45 -20.57 1.45
C LYS A 117 -10.50 -19.43 1.76
N ASN A 118 -9.21 -19.66 1.49
CA ASN A 118 -8.18 -18.63 1.54
C ASN A 118 -7.87 -18.12 0.12
N TYR A 119 -7.54 -16.84 0.02
CA TYR A 119 -7.39 -16.13 -1.25
C TYR A 119 -6.07 -15.36 -1.29
N LEU A 120 -5.39 -15.41 -2.43
CA LEU A 120 -4.25 -14.55 -2.72
C LEU A 120 -4.72 -13.39 -3.62
N PHE A 121 -4.85 -12.22 -3.03
CA PHE A 121 -5.23 -10.98 -3.70
C PHE A 121 -3.99 -10.37 -4.35
N ALA A 122 -3.89 -10.48 -5.67
CA ALA A 122 -2.82 -9.88 -6.46
C ALA A 122 -3.23 -8.45 -6.84
N CYS A 123 -2.62 -7.48 -6.17
CA CYS A 123 -3.04 -6.08 -6.16
C CYS A 123 -2.19 -5.21 -7.09
N TYR A 124 -2.87 -4.30 -7.79
CA TYR A 124 -2.28 -3.35 -8.74
C TYR A 124 -3.03 -1.99 -8.73
N PRO A 125 -2.42 -0.90 -9.20
CA PRO A 125 -0.98 -0.72 -9.21
C PRO A 125 -0.45 -0.52 -7.77
N HIS A 126 0.85 -0.69 -7.55
CA HIS A 126 1.53 -0.30 -6.31
C HIS A 126 1.38 1.19 -6.04
N GLY A 127 1.38 2.03 -7.09
CA GLY A 127 1.53 3.48 -6.92
C GLY A 127 2.81 3.81 -6.15
N ILE A 128 2.91 5.03 -5.62
CA ILE A 128 4.06 5.38 -4.77
C ILE A 128 3.96 4.70 -3.39
N PHE A 129 2.77 4.65 -2.79
CA PHE A 129 2.56 4.17 -1.41
C PHE A 129 1.34 3.22 -1.24
N SER A 130 0.72 2.75 -2.32
CA SER A 130 -0.40 1.80 -2.30
C SER A 130 -1.55 2.23 -1.39
N SER A 131 -1.96 3.50 -1.48
CA SER A 131 -2.95 4.12 -0.60
C SER A 131 -4.28 3.36 -0.57
N GLY A 132 -4.78 2.93 -1.73
CA GLY A 132 -5.98 2.12 -1.86
C GLY A 132 -5.88 0.76 -1.17
N ALA A 133 -4.79 0.02 -1.41
CA ALA A 133 -4.56 -1.28 -0.79
C ALA A 133 -4.35 -1.15 0.73
N TYR A 134 -3.66 -0.11 1.20
CA TYR A 134 -3.50 0.17 2.63
C TYR A 134 -4.84 0.45 3.31
N GLY A 135 -5.64 1.37 2.76
CA GLY A 135 -6.98 1.67 3.29
C GLY A 135 -7.91 0.46 3.27
N SER A 136 -7.81 -0.36 2.23
CA SER A 136 -8.68 -1.53 2.01
C SER A 136 -8.31 -2.76 2.82
N PHE A 137 -7.02 -3.06 2.99
CA PHE A 137 -6.57 -4.36 3.50
C PHE A 137 -5.76 -4.28 4.80
N ALA A 138 -5.12 -3.15 5.10
CA ALA A 138 -4.39 -2.95 6.37
C ALA A 138 -5.26 -2.35 7.48
N THR A 139 -6.37 -1.71 7.12
CA THR A 139 -7.25 -1.01 8.07
C THR A 139 -8.70 -1.39 7.82
N ASN A 140 -9.60 -1.02 8.74
CA ASN A 140 -11.04 -1.14 8.52
C ASN A 140 -11.67 0.18 8.03
N GLY A 141 -10.84 1.16 7.63
CA GLY A 141 -11.30 2.46 7.15
C GLY A 141 -12.17 2.40 5.89
N ALA A 142 -11.87 1.46 4.98
CA ALA A 142 -12.67 1.21 3.78
C ALA A 142 -13.74 0.10 3.97
N ASN A 143 -14.07 -0.24 5.23
CA ASN A 143 -15.13 -1.20 5.60
C ASN A 143 -14.94 -2.65 5.10
N PHE A 144 -13.71 -3.16 5.07
CA PHE A 144 -13.42 -4.55 4.66
C PHE A 144 -14.29 -5.60 5.39
N PRO A 145 -14.43 -5.61 6.74
CA PRO A 145 -15.20 -6.65 7.43
C PRO A 145 -16.70 -6.64 7.08
N LYS A 146 -17.23 -5.50 6.63
CA LYS A 146 -18.61 -5.39 6.17
C LYS A 146 -18.78 -5.97 4.77
N LEU A 147 -17.80 -5.78 3.90
CA LEU A 147 -17.85 -6.24 2.51
C LEU A 147 -17.53 -7.74 2.36
N PHE A 148 -16.64 -8.24 3.22
CA PHE A 148 -16.18 -9.63 3.27
C PHE A 148 -16.42 -10.21 4.68
N PRO A 149 -17.69 -10.47 5.06
CA PRO A 149 -18.01 -10.98 6.39
C PRO A 149 -17.39 -12.37 6.60
N GLY A 150 -16.82 -12.59 7.79
CA GLY A 150 -16.16 -13.85 8.14
C GLY A 150 -14.76 -14.01 7.54
N MET A 151 -14.22 -12.98 6.89
CA MET A 151 -12.90 -12.99 6.28
C MET A 151 -11.95 -12.02 6.99
N SER A 152 -10.65 -12.28 6.90
CA SER A 152 -9.59 -11.42 7.41
C SER A 152 -8.71 -10.93 6.27
N ALA A 153 -8.18 -9.71 6.34
CA ALA A 153 -7.24 -9.20 5.36
C ALA A 153 -5.85 -9.04 5.96
N HIS A 154 -4.83 -9.48 5.21
CA HIS A 154 -3.42 -9.33 5.55
C HIS A 154 -2.69 -8.67 4.38
N LEU A 155 -2.25 -7.42 4.57
CA LEU A 155 -1.44 -6.73 3.57
C LEU A 155 0.03 -7.15 3.70
N ILE A 156 0.62 -7.52 2.57
CA ILE A 156 1.98 -8.03 2.50
C ILE A 156 2.96 -6.91 2.20
N VAL A 157 3.96 -6.74 3.06
CA VAL A 157 4.97 -5.66 2.98
C VAL A 157 6.39 -6.19 3.12
N LEU A 158 7.38 -5.32 2.86
CA LEU A 158 8.80 -5.66 2.96
C LEU A 158 9.17 -6.16 4.36
N GLY A 159 9.84 -7.31 4.43
CA GLY A 159 10.24 -7.95 5.69
C GLY A 159 11.10 -7.07 6.61
N GLY A 160 11.91 -6.17 6.03
CA GLY A 160 12.78 -5.25 6.77
C GLY A 160 12.03 -4.33 7.74
N HIS A 161 10.79 -3.97 7.45
CA HIS A 161 9.95 -3.14 8.33
C HIS A 161 9.72 -3.79 9.70
N PHE A 162 9.74 -5.12 9.78
CA PHE A 162 9.49 -5.87 11.02
C PHE A 162 10.72 -5.97 11.93
N LEU A 163 11.87 -5.45 11.49
CA LEU A 163 13.10 -5.37 12.28
C LEU A 163 13.22 -4.04 13.05
N VAL A 164 12.36 -3.07 12.76
CA VAL A 164 12.42 -1.73 13.36
C VAL A 164 11.63 -1.71 14.68
N PRO A 165 12.27 -1.45 15.83
CA PRO A 165 11.61 -1.34 17.14
C PRO A 165 10.42 -0.37 17.10
N PHE A 166 9.34 -0.69 17.81
CA PHE A 166 8.06 0.03 17.90
C PHE A 166 7.28 0.13 16.58
N PHE A 167 7.93 0.42 15.45
CA PHE A 167 7.31 0.45 14.13
C PHE A 167 6.75 -0.93 13.77
N ARG A 168 7.53 -2.00 14.03
CA ARG A 168 7.09 -3.39 13.82
C ARG A 168 5.77 -3.68 14.52
N ASP A 169 5.59 -3.18 15.74
CA ASP A 169 4.41 -3.49 16.56
C ASP A 169 3.16 -2.81 16.02
N LEU A 170 3.30 -1.59 15.50
CA LEU A 170 2.21 -0.90 14.83
C LEU A 170 1.77 -1.66 13.57
N ILE A 171 2.70 -2.03 12.70
CA ILE A 171 2.34 -2.71 11.44
C ILE A 171 1.82 -4.13 11.69
N LEU A 172 2.35 -4.84 12.68
CA LEU A 172 1.83 -6.16 13.11
C LEU A 172 0.41 -6.03 13.67
N ALA A 173 0.13 -4.99 14.46
CA ALA A 173 -1.20 -4.70 14.99
C ALA A 173 -2.22 -4.40 13.87
N LEU A 174 -1.77 -3.81 12.76
CA LEU A 174 -2.58 -3.60 11.56
C LEU A 174 -2.75 -4.87 10.69
N GLY A 175 -2.18 -6.00 11.11
CA GLY A 175 -2.28 -7.28 10.40
C GLY A 175 -1.36 -7.39 9.18
N LEU A 176 -0.37 -6.50 9.04
CA LEU A 176 0.63 -6.61 7.98
C LEU A 176 1.54 -7.81 8.25
N CYS A 177 1.93 -8.50 7.18
CA CYS A 177 2.85 -9.64 7.22
C CYS A 177 3.97 -9.49 6.19
N SER A 178 5.02 -10.27 6.36
CA SER A 178 6.21 -10.25 5.51
C SER A 178 5.91 -10.75 4.10
N SER A 179 6.60 -10.18 3.10
CA SER A 179 6.56 -10.60 1.70
C SER A 179 7.36 -11.86 1.38
N SER A 180 7.83 -12.58 2.39
CA SER A 180 8.47 -13.88 2.21
C SER A 180 7.47 -14.91 1.68
N GLN A 181 7.97 -15.88 0.91
CA GLN A 181 7.15 -17.01 0.47
C GLN A 181 6.60 -17.81 1.67
N GLU A 182 7.41 -17.97 2.72
CA GLU A 182 7.00 -18.68 3.95
C GLU A 182 5.78 -18.02 4.60
N SER A 183 5.81 -16.70 4.78
CA SER A 183 4.72 -15.91 5.33
C SER A 183 3.41 -16.11 4.58
N ILE A 184 3.47 -15.98 3.25
CA ILE A 184 2.28 -16.09 2.40
C ILE A 184 1.74 -17.52 2.42
N LEU A 185 2.60 -18.54 2.35
CA LEU A 185 2.16 -19.94 2.45
C LEU A 185 1.55 -20.26 3.83
N TYR A 186 2.10 -19.70 4.90
CA TYR A 186 1.59 -19.87 6.25
C TYR A 186 0.17 -19.30 6.38
N LEU A 187 -0.06 -18.08 5.87
CA LEU A 187 -1.36 -17.41 5.87
C LEU A 187 -2.40 -18.11 4.98
N LEU A 188 -1.96 -18.77 3.91
CA LEU A 188 -2.84 -19.46 2.96
C LEU A 188 -3.09 -20.94 3.31
N ASP A 189 -2.45 -21.48 4.35
CA ASP A 189 -2.61 -22.88 4.75
C ASP A 189 -4.06 -23.16 5.22
N PRO A 190 -4.86 -23.95 4.47
CA PRO A 190 -6.25 -24.23 4.81
C PRO A 190 -6.41 -25.05 6.09
N LYS A 191 -5.32 -25.66 6.60
CA LYS A 191 -5.33 -26.35 7.90
C LYS A 191 -5.27 -25.38 9.08
N ARG A 192 -4.83 -24.14 8.85
CA ARG A 192 -4.64 -23.11 9.88
C ARG A 192 -5.71 -22.05 9.83
N TYR A 193 -6.08 -21.65 8.62
CA TYR A 193 -6.94 -20.50 8.38
C TYR A 193 -8.04 -20.83 7.37
N GLN A 194 -9.16 -20.15 7.56
CA GLN A 194 -10.26 -20.05 6.60
C GLN A 194 -10.60 -18.58 6.47
N GLY A 195 -10.93 -18.13 5.26
CA GLY A 195 -11.33 -16.75 5.01
C GLY A 195 -10.17 -15.75 5.01
N ASN A 196 -8.90 -16.19 4.94
CA ASN A 196 -7.79 -15.26 4.83
C ASN A 196 -7.69 -14.70 3.40
N CYS A 197 -7.72 -13.37 3.28
CA CYS A 197 -7.40 -12.61 2.09
C CYS A 197 -5.98 -12.03 2.22
N VAL A 198 -5.02 -12.65 1.55
CA VAL A 198 -3.61 -12.21 1.58
C VAL A 198 -3.38 -11.27 0.40
N ALA A 199 -3.21 -9.98 0.67
CA ALA A 199 -3.07 -8.95 -0.35
C ALA A 199 -1.60 -8.61 -0.61
N ILE A 200 -1.13 -8.84 -1.83
CA ILE A 200 0.25 -8.55 -2.25
C ILE A 200 0.29 -7.60 -3.43
N MET A 201 1.11 -6.54 -3.33
CA MET A 201 1.42 -5.67 -4.46
C MET A 201 2.46 -6.36 -5.35
N VAL A 202 2.02 -6.98 -6.45
CA VAL A 202 2.86 -7.90 -7.24
C VAL A 202 4.05 -7.19 -7.93
N GLY A 203 3.84 -5.97 -8.43
CA GLY A 203 4.92 -5.17 -9.01
C GLY A 203 5.99 -4.77 -7.98
N GLY A 204 5.56 -4.66 -6.71
CA GLY A 204 6.36 -4.23 -5.57
C GLY A 204 6.91 -2.81 -5.75
N ALA A 205 7.96 -2.49 -5.00
CA ALA A 205 8.57 -1.17 -5.03
C ALA A 205 9.05 -0.73 -6.43
N ALA A 206 9.35 -1.66 -7.34
CA ALA A 206 9.79 -1.31 -8.70
C ALA A 206 8.71 -0.58 -9.50
N GLU A 207 7.44 -0.89 -9.25
CA GLU A 207 6.31 -0.26 -9.95
C GLU A 207 6.09 1.19 -9.49
N ALA A 208 6.48 1.54 -8.26
CA ALA A 208 6.41 2.90 -7.75
C ALA A 208 7.20 3.90 -8.61
N LEU A 209 8.30 3.45 -9.22
CA LEU A 209 9.13 4.29 -10.08
C LEU A 209 8.43 4.67 -11.40
N ASP A 210 7.46 3.87 -11.83
CA ASP A 210 6.66 4.08 -13.06
C ASP A 210 5.29 4.71 -12.79
N SER A 211 4.98 5.03 -11.53
CA SER A 211 3.72 5.62 -11.11
C SER A 211 3.65 7.09 -11.55
N HIS A 212 2.84 7.37 -12.57
CA HIS A 212 2.55 8.73 -13.02
C HIS A 212 1.04 8.93 -13.21
N PRO A 213 0.51 10.14 -12.95
CA PRO A 213 -0.90 10.45 -13.14
C PRO A 213 -1.42 10.05 -14.51
N GLY A 214 -2.61 9.45 -14.54
CA GLY A 214 -3.27 8.97 -15.76
C GLY A 214 -2.60 7.79 -16.47
N LYS A 215 -1.43 7.31 -16.00
CA LYS A 215 -0.74 6.17 -16.57
C LYS A 215 -0.97 4.92 -15.72
N TYR A 216 -1.38 3.84 -16.36
CA TYR A 216 -1.59 2.54 -15.73
C TYR A 216 -0.57 1.54 -16.26
N LYS A 217 0.68 1.72 -15.83
CA LYS A 217 1.80 0.84 -16.16
C LYS A 217 2.12 -0.04 -14.95
N ILE A 218 2.01 -1.36 -15.12
CA ILE A 218 2.24 -2.35 -14.07
C ILE A 218 3.34 -3.34 -14.44
N ILE A 219 4.00 -3.91 -13.44
CA ILE A 219 5.04 -4.94 -13.60
C ILE A 219 4.43 -6.30 -13.28
N LEU A 220 4.13 -7.08 -14.31
CA LEU A 220 3.49 -8.39 -14.20
C LEU A 220 4.14 -9.45 -15.10
N SER A 221 4.61 -9.12 -16.31
CA SER A 221 5.10 -10.07 -17.31
C SER A 221 6.18 -11.01 -16.76
N ARG A 222 7.10 -10.46 -15.96
CA ARG A 222 8.21 -11.20 -15.33
C ARG A 222 7.92 -11.65 -13.90
N ARG A 223 6.78 -11.29 -13.32
CA ARG A 223 6.45 -11.56 -11.90
C ARG A 223 5.61 -12.83 -11.79
N LYS A 224 6.26 -13.98 -11.73
CA LYS A 224 5.59 -15.30 -11.66
C LYS A 224 5.59 -15.93 -10.25
N GLY A 225 6.23 -15.26 -9.28
CA GLY A 225 6.37 -15.78 -7.91
C GLY A 225 5.02 -15.97 -7.20
N PHE A 226 4.10 -15.02 -7.32
CA PHE A 226 2.79 -15.11 -6.66
C PHE A 226 1.93 -16.26 -7.22
N ILE A 227 2.04 -16.56 -8.52
CA ILE A 227 1.41 -17.73 -9.15
C ILE A 227 1.94 -19.02 -8.53
N ARG A 228 3.27 -19.14 -8.43
CA ARG A 228 3.91 -20.30 -7.77
C ARG A 228 3.42 -20.49 -6.34
N VAL A 229 3.24 -19.40 -5.58
CA VAL A 229 2.73 -19.45 -4.19
C VAL A 229 1.26 -19.87 -4.13
N ALA A 230 0.41 -19.34 -5.02
CA ALA A 230 -0.98 -19.78 -5.11
C ALA A 230 -1.09 -21.26 -5.47
N MET A 231 -0.31 -21.74 -6.45
CA MET A 231 -0.28 -23.17 -6.81
C MET A 231 0.18 -24.05 -5.65
N LYS A 232 1.22 -23.65 -4.90
CA LYS A 232 1.71 -24.43 -3.75
C LYS A 232 0.70 -24.49 -2.61
N SER A 233 -0.01 -23.40 -2.34
CA SER A 233 -1.03 -23.36 -1.29
C SER A 233 -2.31 -24.07 -1.72
N GLY A 234 -2.70 -23.93 -2.99
CA GLY A 234 -4.03 -24.25 -3.51
C GLY A 234 -5.04 -23.12 -3.29
N ALA A 235 -4.59 -21.92 -2.90
CA ALA A 235 -5.47 -20.76 -2.71
C ALA A 235 -5.90 -20.17 -4.07
N SER A 236 -7.14 -19.69 -4.15
CA SER A 236 -7.63 -19.04 -5.36
C SER A 236 -6.93 -17.67 -5.53
N LEU A 237 -6.55 -17.37 -6.77
CA LEU A 237 -5.96 -16.08 -7.16
C LEU A 237 -7.06 -15.07 -7.45
N VAL A 238 -6.96 -13.86 -6.90
CA VAL A 238 -7.95 -12.81 -7.14
C VAL A 238 -7.26 -11.57 -7.71
N PRO A 239 -7.59 -11.13 -8.94
CA PRO A 239 -7.08 -9.87 -9.46
C PRO A 239 -7.72 -8.72 -8.69
N VAL A 240 -6.91 -7.80 -8.17
CA VAL A 240 -7.37 -6.61 -7.46
C VAL A 240 -6.76 -5.37 -8.10
N PHE A 241 -7.59 -4.38 -8.43
CA PHE A 241 -7.15 -3.19 -9.14
C PHE A 241 -7.62 -1.90 -8.44
N SER A 242 -6.71 -0.95 -8.20
CA SER A 242 -6.97 0.34 -7.53
C SER A 242 -6.92 1.48 -8.55
N PHE A 243 -8.10 1.93 -8.97
CA PHE A 243 -8.26 3.08 -9.87
C PHE A 243 -8.04 4.39 -9.11
N GLY A 244 -7.33 5.34 -9.72
CA GLY A 244 -6.96 6.63 -9.11
C GLY A 244 -5.69 6.61 -8.25
N GLU A 245 -5.12 5.42 -7.98
CA GLU A 245 -3.92 5.27 -7.15
C GLU A 245 -2.70 6.02 -7.73
N THR A 246 -2.56 6.08 -9.05
CA THR A 246 -1.42 6.77 -9.70
C THR A 246 -1.55 8.29 -9.72
N ASP A 247 -2.73 8.82 -9.38
CA ASP A 247 -3.04 10.26 -9.41
C ASP A 247 -2.83 10.95 -8.04
N VAL A 248 -2.51 10.17 -7.00
CA VAL A 248 -2.34 10.69 -5.63
C VAL A 248 -1.01 11.43 -5.42
N PHE A 249 -0.07 11.30 -6.36
CA PHE A 249 1.19 12.04 -6.38
C PHE A 249 1.59 12.39 -7.82
N ARG A 250 2.43 13.41 -7.98
CA ARG A 250 2.97 13.89 -9.27
C ARG A 250 4.49 13.85 -9.26
N PRO A 251 5.12 12.65 -9.23
CA PRO A 251 6.57 12.57 -9.22
C PRO A 251 7.16 13.19 -10.47
N ILE A 252 8.42 13.64 -10.37
CA ILE A 252 9.18 14.20 -11.49
C ILE A 252 9.29 13.14 -12.60
N ASP A 253 9.30 13.57 -13.86
CA ASP A 253 9.56 12.70 -15.00
C ASP A 253 10.80 11.84 -14.77
N ASN A 254 10.61 10.53 -14.84
CA ASN A 254 11.62 9.55 -14.48
C ASN A 254 11.80 8.53 -15.62
N PRO A 255 12.35 8.94 -16.77
CA PRO A 255 12.49 8.04 -17.92
C PRO A 255 13.43 6.87 -17.60
N GLU A 256 13.15 5.70 -18.18
CA GLU A 256 13.87 4.44 -17.87
C GLU A 256 15.38 4.53 -18.11
N ASN A 257 15.80 5.31 -19.12
CA ASN A 257 17.20 5.50 -19.50
C ASN A 257 17.91 6.60 -18.70
N GLY A 258 17.20 7.33 -17.83
CA GLY A 258 17.70 8.48 -17.08
C GLY A 258 18.68 8.13 -15.95
N ILE A 259 19.51 9.10 -15.56
CA ILE A 259 20.48 8.95 -14.46
C ILE A 259 19.76 8.72 -13.13
N LEU A 260 18.70 9.50 -12.86
CA LEU A 260 17.87 9.35 -11.66
C LEU A 260 17.35 7.92 -11.53
N ARG A 261 16.73 7.39 -12.59
CA ARG A 261 16.23 6.01 -12.63
C ARG A 261 17.32 4.99 -12.28
N ARG A 262 18.50 5.10 -12.90
CA ARG A 262 19.61 4.17 -12.64
C ARG A 262 20.06 4.19 -11.17
N ILE A 263 20.07 5.35 -10.53
CA ILE A 263 20.42 5.48 -9.10
C ILE A 263 19.33 4.84 -8.24
N GLN A 264 18.06 5.17 -8.49
CA GLN A 264 16.93 4.64 -7.72
C GLN A 264 16.84 3.11 -7.85
N GLU A 265 17.06 2.56 -9.04
CA GLU A 265 17.09 1.11 -9.27
C GLU A 265 18.22 0.42 -8.51
N LYS A 266 19.42 1.02 -8.45
CA LYS A 266 20.53 0.48 -7.64
C LYS A 266 20.17 0.45 -6.15
N VAL A 267 19.60 1.53 -5.62
CA VAL A 267 19.14 1.59 -4.22
C VAL A 267 18.06 0.55 -3.96
N ARG A 268 17.09 0.40 -4.88
CA ARG A 268 16.00 -0.58 -4.79
C ARG A 268 16.51 -2.02 -4.79
N VAL A 269 17.47 -2.36 -5.64
CA VAL A 269 18.05 -3.71 -5.66
C VAL A 269 18.79 -4.01 -4.36
N TRP A 270 19.47 -3.02 -3.77
CA TRP A 270 20.23 -3.21 -2.53
C TRP A 270 19.34 -3.26 -1.27
N THR A 271 18.29 -2.43 -1.21
CA THR A 271 17.48 -2.22 0.00
C THR A 271 16.07 -2.81 -0.06
N GLY A 272 15.56 -3.09 -1.27
CA GLY A 272 14.15 -3.39 -1.51
C GLY A 272 13.24 -2.16 -1.59
N ILE A 273 13.74 -0.96 -1.28
CA ILE A 273 12.98 0.30 -1.24
C ILE A 273 13.28 1.14 -2.47
N SER A 274 12.24 1.72 -3.07
CA SER A 274 12.40 2.66 -4.19
C SER A 274 12.40 4.09 -3.67
N PRO A 275 13.55 4.81 -3.70
CA PRO A 275 13.62 6.17 -3.18
C PRO A 275 12.92 7.11 -4.15
N MET A 276 11.62 7.33 -3.90
CA MET A 276 10.78 8.27 -4.64
C MET A 276 10.57 9.51 -3.80
N PHE A 277 10.59 10.69 -4.44
CA PHE A 277 10.17 11.91 -3.79
C PHE A 277 8.68 12.12 -4.07
N PRO A 278 7.78 11.92 -3.07
CA PRO A 278 6.36 12.08 -3.27
C PRO A 278 6.02 13.57 -3.39
N LEU A 279 5.84 14.03 -4.61
CA LEU A 279 5.36 15.39 -4.88
C LEU A 279 3.83 15.41 -4.85
N GLY A 280 3.29 15.94 -3.78
CA GLY A 280 1.87 16.25 -3.63
C GLY A 280 1.68 17.72 -3.26
N ARG A 281 0.90 17.97 -2.21
CA ARG A 281 0.55 19.29 -1.68
C ARG A 281 1.09 19.52 -0.27
N GLY A 282 0.95 20.75 0.22
CA GLY A 282 1.27 21.10 1.60
C GLY A 282 0.13 20.75 2.55
N VAL A 283 0.35 20.90 3.86
CA VAL A 283 -0.73 20.78 4.85
C VAL A 283 -1.71 21.96 4.70
N PHE A 284 -1.15 23.18 4.60
CA PHE A 284 -1.90 24.45 4.58
C PHE A 284 -1.98 25.12 3.20
N GLN A 285 -1.43 24.50 2.14
CA GLN A 285 -1.51 24.98 0.76
C GLN A 285 -1.60 23.80 -0.23
N TYR A 286 -1.91 24.08 -1.50
CA TYR A 286 -2.23 23.10 -2.54
C TYR A 286 -1.16 22.90 -3.62
N SER A 287 -0.10 23.71 -3.65
CA SER A 287 0.90 23.75 -4.73
C SER A 287 2.03 22.71 -4.62
N PHE A 288 2.58 22.46 -3.43
CA PHE A 288 3.73 21.56 -3.27
C PHE A 288 3.86 20.96 -1.86
N GLY A 289 4.45 19.78 -1.74
CA GLY A 289 4.77 19.16 -0.45
C GLY A 289 4.71 17.65 -0.53
N VAL A 290 4.71 17.00 0.64
CA VAL A 290 4.67 15.53 0.73
C VAL A 290 3.27 14.98 1.01
N VAL A 291 2.29 15.84 1.31
CA VAL A 291 0.91 15.38 1.54
C VAL A 291 0.31 14.95 0.21
N PRO A 292 -0.26 13.74 0.10
CA PRO A 292 -0.86 13.26 -1.14
C PRO A 292 -1.90 14.22 -1.72
N ILE A 293 -2.06 14.21 -3.04
CA ILE A 293 -3.13 14.95 -3.72
C ILE A 293 -4.46 14.26 -3.41
N ARG A 294 -5.48 15.08 -3.20
CA ARG A 294 -6.81 14.64 -2.83
C ARG A 294 -7.56 14.10 -4.05
N THR A 295 -7.40 12.83 -4.35
CA THR A 295 -8.02 12.15 -5.49
C THR A 295 -8.80 10.91 -5.02
N PRO A 296 -10.01 10.62 -5.56
CA PRO A 296 -10.72 9.37 -5.32
C PRO A 296 -9.87 8.14 -5.68
N VAL A 297 -9.82 7.15 -4.79
CA VAL A 297 -9.19 5.84 -5.05
C VAL A 297 -10.22 4.73 -4.87
N THR A 298 -10.46 3.92 -5.89
CA THR A 298 -11.38 2.77 -5.80
C THR A 298 -10.63 1.47 -6.03
N THR A 299 -10.58 0.63 -5.00
CA THR A 299 -10.00 -0.71 -5.05
C THR A 299 -11.11 -1.72 -5.38
N VAL A 300 -10.99 -2.37 -6.54
CA VAL A 300 -11.93 -3.37 -7.03
C VAL A 300 -11.31 -4.75 -6.88
N VAL A 301 -11.99 -5.61 -6.12
CA VAL A 301 -11.68 -7.04 -5.96
C VAL A 301 -12.44 -7.82 -7.03
N GLY A 302 -11.71 -8.45 -7.94
CA GLY A 302 -12.24 -9.23 -9.04
C GLY A 302 -12.78 -10.60 -8.63
N GLU A 303 -13.12 -11.41 -9.64
CA GLU A 303 -13.58 -12.77 -9.46
C GLU A 303 -12.42 -13.72 -9.09
N PRO A 304 -12.64 -14.69 -8.20
CA PRO A 304 -11.60 -15.67 -7.86
C PRO A 304 -11.31 -16.62 -9.02
N MET A 305 -10.03 -16.83 -9.29
CA MET A 305 -9.50 -17.83 -10.21
C MET A 305 -9.00 -19.02 -9.40
N GLU A 306 -9.69 -20.15 -9.51
CA GLU A 306 -9.28 -21.38 -8.86
C GLU A 306 -7.97 -21.90 -9.45
N VAL A 307 -7.08 -22.37 -8.59
CA VAL A 307 -5.77 -22.88 -8.97
C VAL A 307 -5.62 -24.30 -8.46
N LYS A 308 -5.22 -25.22 -9.34
CA LYS A 308 -4.92 -26.59 -8.93
C LYS A 308 -3.68 -26.59 -8.03
N LYS A 309 -3.81 -27.18 -6.85
CA LYS A 309 -2.68 -27.33 -5.93
C LYS A 309 -1.59 -28.20 -6.56
N ASN A 310 -0.39 -27.65 -6.68
CA ASN A 310 0.83 -28.36 -7.06
C ASN A 310 1.99 -27.84 -6.21
N LEU A 311 2.66 -28.74 -5.47
CA LEU A 311 3.78 -28.39 -4.60
C LEU A 311 5.07 -28.11 -5.38
N GLU A 312 5.19 -28.67 -6.58
CA GLU A 312 6.35 -28.54 -7.46
C GLU A 312 5.89 -28.19 -8.88
N PRO A 313 5.27 -27.00 -9.08
CA PRO A 313 4.74 -26.63 -10.37
C PRO A 313 5.86 -26.41 -11.38
N THR A 314 5.67 -26.92 -12.60
CA THR A 314 6.62 -26.71 -13.70
C THR A 314 6.54 -25.27 -14.21
N SER A 315 7.55 -24.83 -14.96
CA SER A 315 7.54 -23.49 -15.56
C SER A 315 6.37 -23.32 -16.53
N GLU A 316 6.02 -24.36 -17.28
CA GLU A 316 4.92 -24.37 -18.25
C GLU A 316 3.56 -24.22 -17.55
N GLU A 317 3.36 -24.92 -16.43
CA GLU A 317 2.12 -24.78 -15.63
C GLU A 317 2.00 -23.37 -15.04
N ILE A 318 3.10 -22.83 -14.50
CA ILE A 318 3.13 -21.46 -13.97
C ILE A 318 2.81 -20.46 -15.08
N ASP A 319 3.35 -20.65 -16.27
CA ASP A 319 3.17 -19.75 -17.41
C ASP A 319 1.73 -19.79 -17.93
N ALA A 320 1.11 -20.97 -17.98
CA ALA A 320 -0.29 -21.10 -18.34
C ALA A 320 -1.22 -20.39 -17.34
N VAL A 321 -1.02 -20.59 -16.03
CA VAL A 321 -1.82 -19.92 -14.99
C VAL A 321 -1.55 -18.41 -14.97
N HIS A 322 -0.31 -17.98 -15.20
CA HIS A 322 0.06 -16.56 -15.30
C HIS A 322 -0.59 -15.87 -16.51
N ALA A 323 -0.64 -16.55 -17.66
CA ALA A 323 -1.29 -16.02 -18.86
C ALA A 323 -2.80 -15.83 -18.65
N GLU A 324 -3.48 -16.82 -18.07
CA GLU A 324 -4.90 -16.72 -17.74
C GLU A 324 -5.16 -15.63 -16.69
N PHE A 325 -4.33 -15.54 -15.65
CA PHE A 325 -4.42 -14.46 -14.66
C PHE A 325 -4.27 -13.07 -15.31
N SER A 326 -3.27 -12.92 -16.19
CA SER A 326 -3.00 -11.65 -16.88
C SER A 326 -4.17 -11.23 -17.79
N LYS A 327 -4.79 -12.19 -18.46
CA LYS A 327 -6.01 -11.97 -19.24
C LYS A 327 -7.15 -11.47 -18.35
N ARG A 328 -7.45 -12.17 -17.26
CA ARG A 328 -8.51 -11.77 -16.30
C ARG A 328 -8.28 -10.41 -15.66
N LEU A 329 -7.03 -10.08 -15.32
CA LEU A 329 -6.66 -8.76 -14.81
C LEU A 329 -6.95 -7.66 -15.85
N THR A 330 -6.59 -7.91 -17.11
CA THR A 330 -6.84 -6.96 -18.21
C THR A 330 -8.33 -6.79 -18.45
N GLU A 331 -9.11 -7.87 -18.44
CA GLU A 331 -10.57 -7.83 -18.55
C GLU A 331 -11.23 -7.07 -17.39
N LEU A 332 -10.75 -7.29 -16.15
CA LEU A 332 -11.21 -6.52 -14.97
C LEU A 332 -10.93 -5.03 -15.16
N PHE A 333 -9.72 -4.68 -15.61
CA PHE A 333 -9.36 -3.29 -15.87
C PHE A 333 -10.27 -2.65 -16.91
N GLU A 334 -10.40 -3.29 -18.08
CA GLU A 334 -11.18 -2.76 -19.21
C GLU A 334 -12.67 -2.64 -18.89
N ARG A 335 -13.23 -3.58 -18.13
CA ARG A 335 -14.64 -3.55 -17.70
C ARG A 335 -14.93 -2.44 -16.69
N GLU A 336 -13.99 -2.15 -15.80
CA GLU A 336 -14.23 -1.26 -14.65
C GLU A 336 -13.74 0.18 -14.89
N LYS A 337 -12.77 0.40 -15.80
CA LYS A 337 -12.11 1.71 -15.97
C LYS A 337 -13.07 2.86 -16.27
N SER A 338 -14.16 2.61 -16.99
CA SER A 338 -15.14 3.65 -17.35
C SER A 338 -15.91 4.20 -16.15
N LYS A 339 -16.02 3.43 -15.06
CA LYS A 339 -16.72 3.84 -13.84
C LYS A 339 -15.90 4.81 -12.98
N TYR A 340 -14.58 4.71 -13.05
CA TYR A 340 -13.68 5.36 -12.10
C TYR A 340 -12.71 6.34 -12.74
N LEU A 341 -12.42 6.22 -14.04
CA LEU A 341 -11.47 7.08 -14.75
C LEU A 341 -12.17 8.07 -15.66
N LYS A 342 -11.76 9.34 -15.56
CA LYS A 342 -12.10 10.35 -16.55
C LYS A 342 -11.31 10.08 -17.83
N ASN A 343 -11.92 10.30 -19.00
CA ASN A 343 -11.30 10.07 -20.31
C ASN A 343 -10.77 8.63 -20.49
N HIS A 344 -11.49 7.64 -19.95
CA HIS A 344 -11.08 6.24 -19.93
C HIS A 344 -10.79 5.63 -21.31
N GLU A 345 -11.33 6.21 -22.40
CA GLU A 345 -11.11 5.77 -23.77
C GLU A 345 -9.64 5.84 -24.19
N GLY A 346 -8.92 6.88 -23.76
CA GLY A 346 -7.49 7.06 -24.03
C GLY A 346 -6.56 6.40 -23.00
N ILE A 347 -7.13 5.72 -22.01
CA ILE A 347 -6.37 5.08 -20.93
C ILE A 347 -6.32 3.57 -21.18
N HIS A 348 -5.10 3.05 -21.24
CA HIS A 348 -4.83 1.63 -21.46
C HIS A 348 -3.93 1.08 -20.35
N LEU A 349 -4.18 -0.18 -19.96
CA LEU A 349 -3.30 -0.92 -19.08
C LEU A 349 -2.06 -1.36 -19.85
N VAL A 350 -0.89 -0.98 -19.36
CA VAL A 350 0.40 -1.40 -19.91
C VAL A 350 1.04 -2.39 -18.95
N ILE A 351 1.23 -3.62 -19.41
CA ILE A 351 1.85 -4.70 -18.65
C ILE A 351 3.31 -4.87 -19.08
N THR A 352 4.23 -4.84 -18.10
CA THR A 352 5.70 -4.94 -18.30
C THR A 352 6.38 -6.01 -17.45
#